data_AF-A0A2T3J3J2-F1
#
_entry.id   AF-A0A2T3J3J2-F1
#
_cell.length_a   1.000
_cell.length_b   1.000
_cell.length_c   1.000
_cell.angle_alpha   90.00
_cell.angle_beta   90.00
_cell.angle_gamma   90.00
#
_symmetry.space_group_name_H-M   'P 1'
#
loop_
_entity.id
_entity.type
_entity.pdbx_description
1 polymer ?
#
loop_
_entity_poly.entity_id
_entity_poly.type
_entity_poly.pdbx_seq_one_letter_code
_entity_poly.pdbx_strand_id
1 'polypeptide(L)' 'MSHNERNLNAKGSPEYFQRIVLELDVEPYDITMVGDSFENDIQPAIAAGLNTIWYCSEKELRDDSQHKQIITLKELN' A
#
# COMPACT_ATOMS: atom_id res chain seq x y z
N MET A 1 -17.04 -27.79 -5.99
CA MET A 1 -15.90 -26.95 -5.56
C MET A 1 -16.36 -25.50 -5.66
N SER A 2 -16.39 -24.78 -4.55
CA SER A 2 -16.98 -23.44 -4.44
C SER A 2 -16.05 -22.39 -5.06
N HIS A 3 -16.60 -21.51 -5.88
CA HIS A 3 -15.96 -20.42 -6.63
C HIS A 3 -15.44 -19.26 -5.75
N ASN A 4 -14.91 -19.52 -4.55
CA ASN A 4 -14.57 -18.43 -3.61
C ASN A 4 -13.25 -18.64 -2.88
N GLU A 5 -12.19 -18.98 -3.60
CA GLU A 5 -10.82 -18.69 -3.15
C GLU A 5 -10.47 -17.31 -3.68
N ARG A 6 -10.91 -16.27 -2.98
CA ARG A 6 -10.36 -14.92 -3.15
C ARG A 6 -8.85 -15.08 -3.01
N ASN A 7 -8.12 -14.76 -4.07
CA ASN A 7 -6.69 -14.98 -4.17
C ASN A 7 -5.97 -14.21 -3.05
N LEU A 8 -5.71 -14.88 -1.92
CA LEU A 8 -5.00 -14.36 -0.73
C LEU A 8 -3.54 -13.94 -1.05
N ASN A 9 -3.11 -14.08 -2.30
CA ASN A 9 -1.81 -13.67 -2.81
C ASN A 9 -1.90 -12.50 -3.81
N ALA A 10 -3.09 -11.92 -4.03
CA ALA A 10 -3.23 -10.72 -4.83
C ALA A 10 -2.84 -9.49 -3.99
N LYS A 11 -2.25 -8.49 -4.65
CA LYS A 11 -1.75 -7.24 -4.05
C LYS A 11 -2.75 -6.58 -3.08
N GLY A 12 -4.06 -6.67 -3.36
CA GLY A 12 -5.13 -6.14 -2.51
C GLY A 12 -5.37 -6.85 -1.17
N SER A 13 -4.45 -7.71 -0.71
CA SER A 13 -4.55 -8.43 0.58
C SER A 13 -3.41 -8.02 1.52
N PRO A 14 -3.66 -7.80 2.82
CA PRO A 14 -2.59 -7.52 3.79
C PRO A 14 -1.53 -8.64 3.85
N GLU A 15 -1.93 -9.89 3.61
CA GLU A 15 -1.06 -11.06 3.60
C GLU A 15 0.03 -10.97 2.52
N TYR A 16 -0.27 -10.32 1.39
CA TYR A 16 0.73 -10.04 0.35
C TYR A 16 1.86 -9.16 0.90
N PHE A 17 1.52 -8.10 1.64
CA PHE A 17 2.49 -7.19 2.24
C PHE A 17 3.23 -7.81 3.41
N GLN A 18 2.56 -8.61 4.24
CA GLN A 18 3.21 -9.34 5.33
C GLN A 18 4.32 -10.27 4.83
N ARG A 19 4.15 -10.91 3.68
CA ARG A 19 5.22 -11.71 3.06
C ARG A 19 6.41 -10.87 2.62
N ILE A 20 6.17 -9.67 2.11
CA ILE A 20 7.24 -8.73 1.76
C ILE A 20 8.03 -8.35 3.01
N VAL A 21 7.35 -8.03 4.12
CA VAL A 21 8.01 -7.75 5.42
C VAL A 21 8.89 -8.93 5.84
N LEU A 22 8.35 -10.16 5.81
CA LEU A 22 9.07 -11.37 6.19
C LEU A 22 10.29 -11.65 5.29
N GLU A 23 10.18 -11.41 3.99
CA GLU A 23 11.27 -11.62 3.03
C GLU A 23 12.38 -10.57 3.17
N LEU A 24 12.01 -9.32 3.50
CA LEU A 24 12.97 -8.23 3.70
C LEU A 24 13.65 -8.29 5.08
N ASP A 25 13.08 -9.02 6.04
CA ASP A 25 13.58 -9.17 7.42
C ASP A 25 13.85 -7.83 8.11
N VAL A 26 12.93 -6.88 7.92
CA VAL A 26 12.92 -5.56 8.56
C VAL A 26 11.58 -5.30 9.22
N GLU A 27 11.52 -4.31 10.10
CA GLU A 27 10.28 -3.92 10.75
C GLU A 27 9.30 -3.28 9.74
N PRO A 28 7.98 -3.55 9.83
CA PRO A 28 6.99 -3.00 8.90
C PRO A 28 7.08 -1.47 8.72
N TYR A 29 7.34 -0.75 9.81
CA TYR A 29 7.45 0.71 9.83
C TYR A 29 8.74 1.25 9.21
N ASP A 30 9.69 0.40 8.82
CA ASP A 30 10.87 0.78 8.03
C ASP A 30 10.62 0.63 6.52
N ILE A 31 9.49 0.04 6.13
CA ILE A 31 9.08 -0.15 4.73
C ILE A 31 8.08 0.93 4.34
N THR A 32 8.23 1.48 3.13
CA THR A 32 7.26 2.42 2.55
C THR A 32 6.69 1.86 1.26
N MET A 33 5.37 1.62 1.24
CA MET A 33 4.64 1.29 0.01
C MET A 33 4.26 2.57 -0.73
N VAL A 34 4.67 2.67 -1.99
CA VAL A 34 4.24 3.73 -2.91
C VAL A 34 3.39 3.10 -4.00
N GLY A 35 2.15 3.56 -4.17
CA GLY A 35 1.22 2.96 -5.11
C GLY A 35 0.14 3.92 -5.57
N ASP A 36 -0.46 3.62 -6.72
CA ASP A 36 -1.49 4.45 -7.36
C ASP A 36 -2.91 4.03 -7.00
N SER A 37 -3.08 2.78 -6.56
CA SER A 37 -4.38 2.26 -6.15
C SER A 37 -4.58 2.38 -4.64
N PHE A 38 -5.49 3.24 -4.20
CA PHE A 38 -5.81 3.34 -2.76
C PHE A 38 -6.25 1.99 -2.17
N GLU A 39 -7.13 1.26 -2.88
CA GLU A 39 -7.69 -0.01 -2.40
C GLU A 39 -6.70 -1.18 -2.46
N ASN A 40 -5.83 -1.22 -3.47
CA ASN A 40 -4.93 -2.37 -3.66
C ASN A 40 -3.52 -2.16 -3.10
N ASP A 41 -3.11 -0.91 -2.89
CA ASP A 41 -1.74 -0.58 -2.49
C ASP A 41 -1.70 0.03 -1.10
N ILE A 42 -2.59 0.98 -0.83
CA ILE A 42 -2.50 1.83 0.36
C ILE A 42 -3.20 1.17 1.54
N GLN A 43 -4.50 0.86 1.42
CA GLN A 43 -5.27 0.22 2.49
C GLN A 43 -4.66 -1.11 2.99
N PRO A 44 -4.30 -2.07 2.12
CA PRO A 44 -3.72 -3.34 2.58
C PRO A 44 -2.31 -3.17 3.16
N ALA A 45 -1.50 -2.22 2.68
CA ALA A 45 -0.18 -1.95 3.26
C ALA A 45 -0.29 -1.32 4.66
N ILE A 46 -1.23 -0.39 4.87
CA ILE A 46 -1.54 0.16 6.22
C ILE A 46 -1.96 -0.97 7.16
N ALA A 47 -2.86 -1.86 6.70
CA ALA A 47 -3.32 -2.98 7.50
C ALA A 47 -2.19 -3.97 7.85
N ALA A 48 -1.13 -4.04 7.04
CA ALA A 48 0.08 -4.81 7.30
C ALA A 48 1.13 -4.03 8.12
N GLY A 49 0.88 -2.77 8.50
CA GLY A 49 1.75 -1.96 9.35
C GLY A 49 2.83 -1.17 8.61
N LEU A 50 2.79 -1.09 7.28
CA LEU A 50 3.76 -0.34 6.49
C LEU A 50 3.46 1.16 6.50
N ASN A 51 4.49 1.98 6.25
CA ASN A 51 4.25 3.35 5.80
C ASN A 51 3.68 3.33 4.38
N THR A 52 2.86 4.33 4.05
CA THR A 52 2.28 4.44 2.71
C THR A 52 2.36 5.84 2.15
N ILE A 53 2.63 5.92 0.84
CA ILE A 53 2.54 7.14 0.06
C ILE A 53 1.60 6.86 -1.12
N TRP A 54 0.49 7.60 -1.18
CA TRP A 54 -0.46 7.46 -2.29
C TRP A 54 0.00 8.33 -3.47
N TYR A 55 0.33 7.69 -4.58
CA TYR A 55 0.64 8.33 -5.85
C TYR A 55 -0.65 8.55 -6.64
N CYS A 56 -1.23 9.74 -6.54
CA CYS A 56 -2.54 10.02 -7.12
C CYS A 56 -2.47 11.17 -8.13
N SER A 57 -3.49 11.32 -8.95
CA SER A 57 -3.60 12.51 -9.80
C SER A 57 -4.07 13.73 -9.00
N GLU A 58 -3.88 14.93 -9.55
CA GLU A 58 -4.38 16.18 -8.95
C GLU A 58 -5.90 16.15 -8.68
N LYS A 59 -6.65 15.38 -9.47
CA LYS A 59 -8.10 15.23 -9.33
C LYS A 59 -8.51 14.35 -8.15
N GLU A 60 -7.59 13.51 -7.70
CA GLU A 60 -7.80 12.54 -6.63
C GLU A 60 -7.25 13.03 -5.30
N LEU A 61 -6.54 14.16 -5.29
CA LEU A 61 -6.06 14.80 -4.07
C LEU A 61 -7.21 14.99 -3.10
N ARG A 62 -7.04 14.40 -1.92
CA ARG A 62 -7.96 14.55 -0.81
C ARG A 62 -7.38 15.55 0.17
N ASP A 63 -8.24 16.35 0.78
CA ASP A 63 -7.91 17.08 2.00
C ASP A 63 -7.84 16.07 3.16
N ASP A 64 -6.79 15.26 3.13
CA ASP A 64 -6.53 14.16 4.05
C ASP A 64 -5.10 14.30 4.58
N SER A 65 -5.01 14.74 5.83
CA SER A 65 -3.73 14.91 6.53
C SER A 65 -3.15 13.60 7.06
N GLN A 66 -3.90 12.49 7.00
CA GLN A 66 -3.48 11.20 7.56
C GLN A 66 -2.55 10.43 6.62
N HIS A 67 -2.64 10.67 5.30
CA HIS A 67 -1.87 9.95 4.30
C HIS A 67 -1.03 10.93 3.47
N LYS A 68 0.27 10.65 3.34
CA LYS A 68 1.12 11.38 2.41
C LYS A 68 0.65 11.07 0.99
N GLN A 69 0.33 12.11 0.23
CA GLN A 69 -0.07 12.05 -1.17
C GLN A 69 0.99 12.74 -2.01
N ILE A 70 1.29 12.18 -3.19
CA ILE A 70 2.19 12.78 -4.18
C ILE A 70 1.56 12.66 -5.56
N ILE A 71 1.85 13.63 -6.44
CA ILE A 71 1.40 13.62 -7.84
C ILE A 71 2.54 13.27 -8.81
N THR A 72 3.78 13.32 -8.34
CA THR A 72 4.97 12.89 -9.07
C THR A 72 5.96 12.18 -8.15
N LEU A 73 6.64 11.14 -8.66
CA LEU A 73 7.69 10.45 -7.90
C LEU A 73 8.88 11.35 -7.55
N LYS A 74 9.03 12.51 -8.21
CA LYS A 74 10.05 13.52 -7.85
C LYS A 74 9.83 14.13 -6.47
N GLU A 75 8.67 13.92 -5.86
CA GLU A 75 8.38 14.34 -4.49
C GLU A 75 8.89 13.33 -3.43
N LEU A 76 9.43 12.18 -3.89
CA LEU A 76 10.18 11.23 -3.07
C LEU A 76 11.66 11.65 -3.09
N ASN A 77 12.04 12.49 -2.13
CA ASN A 77 13.43 12.86 -1.90
C ASN A 77 14.09 11.89 -0.91
#